data_AF-A0A1L0AYJ3-F1
#
_entry.id   AF-A0A1L0AYJ3-F1
#
_cell.length_a   1.000
_cell.length_b   1.000
_cell.length_c   1.000
_cell.angle_alpha   90.00
_cell.angle_beta   90.00
_cell.angle_gamma   90.00
#
_symmetry.space_group_name_H-M   'P 1'
#
loop_
_entity.id
_entity.type
_entity.pdbx_description
1 polymer ?
#
loop_
_entity_poly.entity_id
_entity_poly.type
_entity_poly.pdbx_seq_one_letter_code
_entity_poly.pdbx_strand_id
1 'polypeptide(L)'
;MSGYQFAHLDGYARKASAKGDGRSAQDIINEAERKPEACKHFDDPSTIRPPIIRYGVTPSQALEKAVEWAEQAKDPKGKKYRIDGHCIAAGVFSVPEDFPDDRWPEYRKAIIKHLKQKYGDRLLSVVEHTDETYRHCHFYLVPLPGESFGVVHQGWSAEKAAYARGERKGLQTQAYSDAMSTWQDEIHTISAPFGLLRTGPRRARLPNAEYKAKKRAASLIAEQVTAPPVQRPKMAPVTAIVEAVKAEHKTTMIGKGDPLYTKAQLTQVAKQSALYGFNMLAQQRLDYLTITTERAAEIDAAEARLKELRDRAETQAAEIRVGEDKMEALRDEERKQTELLGRLEQAVKEVDGYLDETISRIQERALRALGGVLDAFVAIVEAPQDQDLKDAARSGLESIGKSGAWAKLADRVVNVLMPSARAAQAVDGIDWPEEVKETGRKLRDRTVDSSSGLSM
;
A
#
# COMPACT_ATOMS: atom_id res chain seq x y z
N MET A 1 -0.75 -31.26 -5.72
CA MET A 1 0.22 -30.38 -5.02
C MET A 1 -0.39 -28.98 -4.91
N SER A 2 -0.50 -28.41 -3.71
CA SER A 2 -1.29 -27.19 -3.43
C SER A 2 -0.71 -25.89 -4.03
N GLY A 3 -1.52 -25.03 -4.65
CA GLY A 3 -1.10 -23.64 -4.93
C GLY A 3 -1.78 -22.65 -4.00
N TYR A 4 -1.94 -21.41 -4.45
CA TYR A 4 -2.68 -20.38 -3.72
C TYR A 4 -4.09 -20.24 -4.30
N GLN A 5 -5.04 -19.80 -3.48
CA GLN A 5 -6.35 -19.43 -4.00
C GLN A 5 -6.23 -18.17 -4.86
N PHE A 6 -7.03 -18.09 -5.91
CA PHE A 6 -7.26 -16.84 -6.59
C PHE A 6 -8.75 -16.57 -6.63
N ALA A 7 -9.13 -15.43 -6.08
CA ALA A 7 -10.48 -14.91 -6.17
C ALA A 7 -10.40 -13.40 -6.39
N HIS A 8 -11.29 -12.85 -7.20
CA HIS A 8 -11.36 -11.42 -7.46
C HIS A 8 -12.82 -11.02 -7.65
N LEU A 9 -13.16 -9.78 -7.31
CA LEU A 9 -14.52 -9.25 -7.43
C LEU A 9 -14.41 -7.78 -7.83
N ASP A 10 -15.00 -7.43 -8.96
CA ASP A 10 -15.04 -6.08 -9.50
C ASP A 10 -16.46 -5.66 -9.87
N GLY A 11 -16.67 -4.34 -9.95
CA GLY A 11 -17.93 -3.74 -10.42
C GLY A 11 -17.81 -3.22 -11.85
N TYR A 12 -18.83 -3.47 -12.66
CA TYR A 12 -18.91 -2.99 -14.05
C TYR A 12 -20.17 -2.19 -14.29
N ALA A 13 -20.06 -1.19 -15.16
CA ALA A 13 -21.12 -0.25 -15.50
C ALA A 13 -21.66 -0.48 -16.92
N ARG A 14 -22.85 0.05 -17.23
CA ARG A 14 -23.44 -0.04 -18.57
C ARG A 14 -22.58 0.63 -19.64
N LYS A 15 -21.99 1.77 -19.29
CA LYS A 15 -20.99 2.46 -20.13
C LYS A 15 -19.68 2.53 -19.37
N ALA A 16 -18.58 2.22 -20.06
CA ALA A 16 -17.25 2.40 -19.50
C ALA A 16 -17.02 3.86 -19.11
N SER A 17 -16.39 4.08 -17.96
CA SER A 17 -16.00 5.43 -17.55
C SER A 17 -14.80 5.89 -18.40
N ALA A 18 -14.73 7.18 -18.71
CA ALA A 18 -13.61 7.77 -19.45
C ALA A 18 -12.26 7.72 -18.70
N LYS A 19 -12.26 7.33 -17.41
CA LYS A 19 -11.07 7.27 -16.54
C LYS A 19 -10.66 5.83 -16.16
N GLY A 20 -11.37 4.81 -16.62
CA GLY A 20 -11.08 3.40 -16.32
C GLY A 20 -10.55 2.64 -17.53
N ASP A 21 -10.43 1.32 -17.41
CA ASP A 21 -9.93 0.38 -18.44
C ASP A 21 -10.78 0.31 -19.74
N GLY A 22 -11.75 1.21 -19.91
CA GLY A 22 -12.56 1.32 -21.12
C GLY A 22 -13.55 0.17 -21.36
N ARG A 23 -13.60 -0.83 -20.47
CA ARG A 23 -14.50 -1.99 -20.59
C ARG A 23 -15.85 -1.75 -19.90
N SER A 24 -16.93 -2.04 -20.61
CA SER A 24 -18.30 -2.01 -20.10
C SER A 24 -18.73 -3.38 -19.58
N ALA A 25 -19.85 -3.43 -18.86
CA ALA A 25 -20.48 -4.68 -18.44
C ALA A 25 -20.82 -5.56 -19.65
N GLN A 26 -21.20 -4.98 -20.79
CA GLN A 26 -21.49 -5.72 -22.02
C GLN A 26 -20.23 -6.41 -22.57
N ASP A 27 -19.08 -5.73 -22.55
CA ASP A 27 -17.82 -6.27 -23.07
C ASP A 27 -17.39 -7.50 -22.27
N ILE A 28 -17.47 -7.43 -20.93
CA ILE A 28 -17.13 -8.54 -20.03
C ILE A 28 -18.08 -9.73 -20.23
N ILE A 29 -19.37 -9.46 -20.40
CA ILE A 29 -20.38 -10.51 -20.60
C ILE A 29 -20.21 -11.17 -21.98
N ASN A 30 -19.90 -10.40 -23.02
CA ASN A 30 -19.62 -10.95 -24.35
C ASN A 30 -18.35 -11.82 -24.34
N GLU A 31 -17.31 -11.41 -23.60
CA GLU A 31 -16.08 -12.18 -23.42
C GLU A 31 -16.34 -13.49 -22.66
N ALA A 32 -17.18 -13.46 -21.62
CA ALA A 32 -17.55 -14.65 -20.85
C ALA A 32 -18.51 -15.60 -21.60
N GLU A 33 -19.34 -15.07 -22.50
CA GLU A 33 -20.18 -15.89 -23.37
C GLU A 33 -19.45 -16.44 -24.60
N ARG A 34 -18.17 -16.12 -24.73
CA ARG A 34 -17.34 -16.48 -25.89
C ARG A 34 -17.90 -15.99 -27.22
N LYS A 35 -18.46 -14.77 -27.24
CA LYS A 35 -18.92 -14.18 -28.49
C LYS A 35 -17.74 -13.89 -29.43
N PRO A 36 -17.85 -14.19 -30.74
CA PRO A 36 -16.72 -14.10 -31.67
C PRO A 36 -16.01 -12.75 -31.67
N GLU A 37 -16.75 -11.65 -31.50
CA GLU A 37 -16.23 -10.28 -31.50
C GLU A 37 -15.42 -9.88 -30.25
N ALA A 38 -15.57 -10.64 -29.15
CA ALA A 38 -14.98 -10.32 -27.85
C ALA A 38 -13.77 -11.22 -27.48
N CYS A 39 -13.58 -12.35 -28.18
CA CYS A 39 -12.55 -13.35 -27.90
C CYS A 39 -11.19 -13.06 -28.57
N LYS A 40 -10.67 -11.83 -28.43
CA LYS A 40 -9.48 -11.37 -29.17
C LYS A 40 -8.15 -11.98 -28.69
N HIS A 41 -8.14 -12.66 -27.54
CA HIS A 41 -6.95 -13.23 -26.93
C HIS A 41 -6.72 -14.71 -27.29
N PHE A 42 -7.61 -15.33 -28.06
CA PHE A 42 -7.41 -16.67 -28.59
C PHE A 42 -6.74 -16.60 -29.96
N ASP A 43 -5.54 -17.16 -30.08
CA ASP A 43 -4.81 -17.24 -31.35
C ASP A 43 -5.48 -18.20 -32.34
N ASP A 44 -6.20 -19.21 -31.84
CA ASP A 44 -6.95 -20.17 -32.64
C ASP A 44 -8.41 -20.27 -32.17
N PRO A 45 -9.39 -19.81 -32.99
CA PRO A 45 -10.82 -19.94 -32.70
C PRO A 45 -11.31 -21.37 -32.46
N SER A 46 -10.58 -22.39 -32.95
CA SER A 46 -10.94 -23.80 -32.74
C SER A 46 -10.80 -24.27 -31.28
N THR A 47 -10.03 -23.53 -30.47
CA THR A 47 -9.81 -23.81 -29.05
C THR A 47 -10.94 -23.27 -28.17
N ILE A 48 -11.75 -22.35 -28.69
CA ILE A 48 -12.84 -21.70 -27.96
C ILE A 48 -13.96 -22.72 -27.72
N ARG A 49 -14.27 -22.95 -26.45
CA ARG A 49 -15.37 -23.84 -26.04
C ARG A 49 -16.51 -23.02 -25.45
N PRO A 50 -17.77 -23.44 -25.66
CA PRO A 50 -18.88 -22.73 -25.05
C PRO A 50 -18.78 -22.79 -23.53
N PRO A 51 -19.10 -21.68 -22.84
CA PRO A 51 -19.09 -21.62 -21.38
C PRO A 51 -20.08 -22.61 -20.78
N ILE A 52 -19.70 -23.24 -19.66
CA ILE A 52 -20.58 -24.17 -18.95
C ILE A 52 -21.27 -23.43 -17.80
N ILE A 53 -22.59 -23.30 -17.88
CA ILE A 53 -23.39 -22.70 -16.80
C ILE A 53 -23.49 -23.69 -15.66
N ARG A 54 -22.95 -23.33 -14.50
CA ARG A 54 -22.97 -24.14 -13.28
C ARG A 54 -24.08 -23.75 -12.32
N TYR A 55 -24.56 -22.53 -12.41
CA TYR A 55 -25.69 -22.06 -11.61
C TYR A 55 -26.39 -20.88 -12.27
N GLY A 56 -27.71 -20.87 -12.16
CA GLY A 56 -28.54 -19.71 -12.50
C GLY A 56 -28.75 -19.51 -13.99
N VAL A 57 -28.76 -18.25 -14.42
CA VAL A 57 -29.08 -17.81 -15.78
C VAL A 57 -27.84 -17.61 -16.64
N THR A 58 -27.99 -17.30 -17.93
CA THR A 58 -26.84 -16.93 -18.76
C THR A 58 -26.26 -15.57 -18.31
N PRO A 59 -24.97 -15.30 -18.58
CA PRO A 59 -24.39 -13.98 -18.33
C PRO A 59 -25.18 -12.84 -19.01
N SER A 60 -25.66 -13.00 -20.24
CA SER A 60 -26.50 -12.02 -20.93
C SER A 60 -27.81 -11.74 -20.18
N GLN A 61 -28.48 -12.77 -19.65
CA GLN A 61 -29.69 -12.60 -18.84
C GLN A 61 -29.39 -11.91 -17.49
N ALA A 62 -28.22 -12.15 -16.91
CA ALA A 62 -27.78 -11.43 -15.71
C ALA A 62 -27.53 -9.95 -16.01
N LEU A 63 -27.01 -9.64 -17.21
CA LEU A 63 -26.82 -8.27 -17.67
C LEU A 63 -28.14 -7.53 -17.89
N GLU A 64 -29.14 -8.18 -18.51
CA GLU A 64 -30.49 -7.61 -18.66
C GLU A 64 -31.05 -7.18 -17.31
N LYS A 65 -30.99 -8.06 -16.30
CA LYS A 65 -31.41 -7.74 -14.93
C LYS A 65 -30.60 -6.61 -14.30
N ALA A 66 -29.30 -6.52 -14.58
CA ALA A 66 -28.46 -5.42 -14.11
C ALA A 66 -28.83 -4.08 -14.76
N VAL A 67 -29.19 -4.09 -16.04
CA VAL A 67 -29.67 -2.90 -16.78
C VAL A 67 -31.02 -2.47 -16.23
N GLU A 68 -31.97 -3.39 -16.08
CA GLU A 68 -33.28 -3.13 -15.47
C GLU A 68 -33.15 -2.50 -14.08
N TRP A 69 -32.31 -3.10 -13.22
CA TRP A 69 -32.01 -2.55 -11.90
C TRP A 69 -31.44 -1.13 -12.00
N ALA A 70 -30.47 -0.88 -12.89
CA ALA A 70 -29.83 0.42 -13.05
C ALA A 70 -30.74 1.49 -13.65
N GLU A 71 -31.84 1.12 -14.31
CA GLU A 71 -32.87 2.06 -14.79
C GLU A 71 -33.83 2.48 -13.68
N GLN A 72 -34.17 1.53 -12.80
CA GLN A 72 -35.06 1.77 -11.66
C GLN A 72 -34.32 2.40 -10.47
N ALA A 73 -33.02 2.17 -10.35
CA ALA A 73 -32.18 2.68 -9.28
C ALA A 73 -32.12 4.22 -9.31
N LYS A 74 -32.06 4.79 -8.10
CA LYS A 74 -31.84 6.22 -7.87
C LYS A 74 -30.58 6.41 -7.04
N ASP A 75 -29.82 7.44 -7.36
CA ASP A 75 -28.69 7.90 -6.54
C ASP A 75 -29.21 8.34 -5.15
N PRO A 76 -28.44 8.23 -4.04
CA PRO A 76 -28.77 8.81 -2.74
C PRO A 76 -29.38 10.22 -2.73
N LYS A 77 -29.13 11.04 -3.75
CA LYS A 77 -29.74 12.37 -3.94
C LYS A 77 -31.09 12.34 -4.68
N GLY A 78 -31.69 11.18 -4.90
CA GLY A 78 -32.95 10.97 -5.62
C GLY A 78 -32.86 11.12 -7.15
N LYS A 79 -31.65 11.32 -7.70
CA LYS A 79 -31.43 11.51 -9.14
C LYS A 79 -31.34 10.17 -9.87
N LYS A 80 -31.56 10.19 -11.19
CA LYS A 80 -31.39 9.02 -12.07
C LYS A 80 -30.00 8.42 -11.86
N TYR A 81 -29.93 7.09 -11.71
CA TYR A 81 -28.65 6.41 -11.56
C TYR A 81 -27.77 6.65 -12.78
N ARG A 82 -26.48 6.91 -12.53
CA ARG A 82 -25.54 7.28 -13.59
C ARG A 82 -25.31 6.12 -14.55
N ILE A 83 -25.13 6.43 -15.84
CA ILE A 83 -24.87 5.41 -16.87
C ILE A 83 -23.49 4.75 -16.71
N ASP A 84 -22.54 5.48 -16.12
CA ASP A 84 -21.18 5.02 -15.79
C ASP A 84 -21.07 4.52 -14.35
N GLY A 85 -22.18 4.42 -13.61
CA GLY A 85 -22.23 3.79 -12.29
C GLY A 85 -22.27 2.26 -12.39
N HIS A 86 -21.60 1.58 -11.46
CA HIS A 86 -21.58 0.12 -11.41
C HIS A 86 -22.99 -0.46 -11.25
N CYS A 87 -23.33 -1.46 -12.07
CA CYS A 87 -24.64 -2.10 -12.09
C CYS A 87 -24.57 -3.63 -11.90
N ILE A 88 -23.44 -4.23 -12.22
CA ILE A 88 -23.18 -5.66 -12.03
C ILE A 88 -21.84 -5.84 -11.34
N ALA A 89 -21.76 -6.74 -10.36
CA ALA A 89 -20.48 -7.18 -9.83
C ALA A 89 -20.12 -8.52 -10.48
N ALA A 90 -18.95 -8.59 -11.09
CA ALA A 90 -18.43 -9.82 -11.66
C ALA A 90 -17.21 -10.25 -10.85
N GLY A 91 -17.23 -11.48 -10.39
CA GLY A 91 -16.10 -12.07 -9.71
C GLY A 91 -15.61 -13.31 -10.42
N VAL A 92 -14.35 -13.64 -10.17
CA VAL A 92 -13.69 -14.83 -10.71
C VAL A 92 -13.07 -15.58 -9.56
N PHE A 93 -13.15 -16.90 -9.58
CA PHE A 93 -12.33 -17.76 -8.74
C PHE A 93 -11.63 -18.80 -9.59
N SER A 94 -10.35 -19.04 -9.34
CA SER A 94 -9.54 -19.99 -10.09
C SER A 94 -8.67 -20.83 -9.18
N VAL A 95 -8.19 -21.93 -9.76
CA VAL A 95 -7.23 -22.83 -9.12
C VAL A 95 -5.93 -22.87 -9.93
N PRO A 96 -4.81 -23.19 -9.27
CA PRO A 96 -3.55 -23.47 -9.95
C PRO A 96 -3.69 -24.58 -10.99
N GLU A 97 -2.84 -24.56 -12.01
CA GLU A 97 -2.79 -25.57 -13.07
C GLU A 97 -2.64 -27.00 -12.51
N ASP A 98 -1.76 -27.19 -11.51
CA ASP A 98 -1.49 -28.48 -10.85
C ASP A 98 -2.58 -28.94 -9.85
N PHE A 99 -3.73 -28.28 -9.78
CA PHE A 99 -4.79 -28.65 -8.85
C PHE A 99 -5.41 -30.01 -9.23
N PRO A 100 -5.65 -30.94 -8.30
CA PRO A 100 -6.17 -32.26 -8.65
C PRO A 100 -7.55 -32.19 -9.36
N ASP A 101 -7.68 -32.86 -10.51
CA ASP A 101 -8.90 -32.83 -11.33
C ASP A 101 -10.12 -33.42 -10.62
N ASP A 102 -9.91 -34.44 -9.79
CA ASP A 102 -10.92 -35.07 -8.95
C ASP A 102 -11.49 -34.10 -7.90
N ARG A 103 -10.67 -33.17 -7.39
CA ARG A 103 -11.07 -32.20 -6.36
C ARG A 103 -11.72 -30.93 -6.92
N TRP A 104 -11.52 -30.61 -8.20
CA TRP A 104 -12.08 -29.39 -8.81
C TRP A 104 -13.61 -29.31 -8.73
N PRO A 105 -14.38 -30.37 -9.07
CA PRO A 105 -15.83 -30.37 -8.93
C PRO A 105 -16.30 -30.11 -7.50
N GLU A 106 -15.60 -30.64 -6.51
CA GLU A 106 -15.93 -30.47 -5.08
C GLU A 106 -15.64 -29.05 -4.60
N TYR A 107 -14.47 -28.51 -4.94
CA TYR A 107 -14.10 -27.13 -4.60
C TYR A 107 -15.07 -26.13 -5.24
N ARG A 108 -15.36 -26.28 -6.54
CA ARG A 108 -16.34 -25.46 -7.25
C ARG A 108 -17.71 -25.51 -6.57
N LYS A 109 -18.17 -26.71 -6.17
CA LYS A 109 -19.45 -26.87 -5.46
C LYS A 109 -19.45 -26.19 -4.09
N ALA A 110 -18.33 -26.25 -3.36
CA ALA A 110 -18.17 -25.59 -2.06
C ALA A 110 -18.22 -24.06 -2.19
N ILE A 111 -17.50 -23.49 -3.15
CA ILE A 111 -17.53 -22.04 -3.43
C ILE A 111 -18.92 -21.60 -3.88
N ILE A 112 -19.56 -22.31 -4.82
CA ILE A 112 -20.93 -21.98 -5.27
C ILE A 112 -21.91 -22.03 -4.09
N LYS A 113 -21.79 -23.03 -3.21
CA LYS A 113 -22.63 -23.12 -2.00
C LYS A 113 -22.46 -21.89 -1.11
N HIS A 114 -21.22 -21.47 -0.87
CA HIS A 114 -20.94 -20.28 -0.07
C HIS A 114 -21.48 -19.00 -0.74
N LEU A 115 -21.27 -18.82 -2.04
CA LEU A 115 -21.79 -17.66 -2.78
C LEU A 115 -23.32 -17.58 -2.70
N LYS A 116 -24.03 -18.72 -2.79
CA LYS A 116 -25.48 -18.78 -2.60
C LYS A 116 -25.89 -18.39 -1.18
N GLN A 117 -25.18 -18.88 -0.17
CA GLN A 117 -25.48 -18.54 1.22
C GLN A 117 -25.24 -17.07 1.52
N LYS A 118 -24.17 -16.48 0.95
CA LYS A 118 -23.79 -15.10 1.19
C LYS A 118 -24.66 -14.10 0.44
N TYR A 119 -24.89 -14.32 -0.85
CA TYR A 119 -25.56 -13.34 -1.72
C TYR A 119 -27.05 -13.66 -1.97
N GLY A 120 -27.47 -14.91 -1.75
CA GLY A 120 -28.85 -15.34 -1.97
C GLY A 120 -29.29 -15.12 -3.42
N ASP A 121 -30.46 -14.50 -3.58
CA ASP A 121 -31.08 -14.20 -4.88
C ASP A 121 -30.29 -13.21 -5.74
N ARG A 122 -29.30 -12.52 -5.14
CA ARG A 122 -28.41 -11.59 -5.88
C ARG A 122 -27.40 -12.32 -6.76
N LEU A 123 -27.10 -13.60 -6.45
CA LEU A 123 -26.26 -14.43 -7.30
C LEU A 123 -27.08 -14.96 -8.47
N LEU A 124 -26.84 -14.39 -9.66
CA LEU A 124 -27.64 -14.70 -10.84
C LEU A 124 -27.02 -15.77 -11.72
N SER A 125 -25.70 -15.79 -11.86
CA SER A 125 -25.03 -16.70 -12.80
C SER A 125 -23.66 -17.12 -12.28
N VAL A 126 -23.30 -18.38 -12.49
CA VAL A 126 -21.94 -18.91 -12.34
C VAL A 126 -21.59 -19.71 -13.58
N VAL A 127 -20.51 -19.33 -14.23
CA VAL A 127 -20.04 -19.86 -15.51
C VAL A 127 -18.62 -20.37 -15.39
N GLU A 128 -18.36 -21.55 -15.95
CA GLU A 128 -17.03 -22.14 -16.02
C GLU A 128 -16.50 -22.08 -17.44
N HIS A 129 -15.23 -21.68 -17.56
CA HIS A 129 -14.47 -21.75 -18.80
C HIS A 129 -13.52 -22.95 -18.72
N THR A 130 -13.44 -23.70 -19.82
CA THR A 130 -12.62 -24.93 -19.94
C THR A 130 -11.57 -24.85 -21.06
N ASP A 131 -11.51 -23.70 -21.73
CA ASP A 131 -10.67 -23.39 -22.88
C ASP A 131 -9.41 -22.59 -22.53
N GLU A 132 -9.24 -22.23 -21.26
CA GLU A 132 -8.07 -21.50 -20.75
C GLU A 132 -7.15 -22.40 -19.89
N THR A 133 -5.87 -22.00 -19.74
CA THR A 133 -4.85 -22.75 -18.99
C THR A 133 -5.23 -23.01 -17.52
N TYR A 134 -5.86 -22.02 -16.88
CA TYR A 134 -6.28 -22.13 -15.49
C TYR A 134 -7.78 -22.43 -15.43
N ARG A 135 -8.14 -23.49 -14.69
CA ARG A 135 -9.54 -23.79 -14.38
C ARG A 135 -10.09 -22.68 -13.50
N HIS A 136 -11.13 -22.02 -13.98
CA HIS A 136 -11.73 -20.89 -13.29
C HIS A 136 -13.23 -20.81 -13.58
N CYS A 137 -13.92 -20.08 -12.71
CA CYS A 137 -15.33 -19.76 -12.89
C CYS A 137 -15.55 -18.27 -12.66
N HIS A 138 -16.39 -17.69 -13.51
CA HIS A 138 -16.94 -16.35 -13.36
C HIS A 138 -18.28 -16.45 -12.64
N PHE A 139 -18.58 -15.49 -11.78
CA PHE A 139 -19.88 -15.36 -11.15
C PHE A 139 -20.36 -13.91 -11.20
N TYR A 140 -21.68 -13.75 -11.34
CA TYR A 140 -22.31 -12.47 -11.55
C TYR A 140 -23.34 -12.18 -10.46
N LEU A 141 -23.19 -11.03 -9.84
CA LEU A 141 -24.04 -10.53 -8.77
C LEU A 141 -24.75 -9.25 -9.22
N VAL A 142 -26.06 -9.18 -8.99
CA VAL A 142 -26.88 -8.00 -9.25
C VAL A 142 -27.69 -7.67 -8.00
N PRO A 143 -27.73 -6.41 -7.54
CA PRO A 143 -28.55 -6.03 -6.40
C PRO A 143 -30.04 -6.22 -6.67
N LEU A 144 -30.85 -6.42 -5.63
CA LEU A 144 -32.30 -6.47 -5.79
C LEU A 144 -32.88 -5.05 -6.03
N PRO A 145 -34.07 -4.93 -6.63
CA PRO A 145 -34.73 -3.63 -6.80
C PRO A 145 -34.84 -2.87 -5.46
N GLY A 146 -34.43 -1.61 -5.46
CA GLY A 146 -34.41 -0.76 -4.26
C GLY A 146 -33.14 -0.84 -3.41
N GLU A 147 -32.25 -1.80 -3.68
CA GLU A 147 -30.97 -1.91 -2.98
C GLU A 147 -29.88 -1.06 -3.63
N SER A 148 -28.81 -0.78 -2.87
CA SER A 148 -27.62 -0.12 -3.41
C SER A 148 -26.57 -1.13 -3.88
N PHE A 149 -25.73 -0.73 -4.84
CA PHE A 149 -24.65 -1.57 -5.35
C PHE A 149 -23.68 -2.10 -4.26
N GLY A 150 -23.52 -1.39 -3.16
CA GLY A 150 -22.68 -1.85 -2.05
C GLY A 150 -23.11 -3.20 -1.45
N VAL A 151 -24.38 -3.61 -1.62
CA VAL A 151 -24.87 -4.89 -1.08
C VAL A 151 -24.21 -6.08 -1.78
N VAL A 152 -23.85 -5.96 -3.06
CA VAL A 152 -23.17 -7.04 -3.81
C VAL A 152 -21.65 -6.95 -3.76
N HIS A 153 -21.10 -5.84 -3.24
CA HIS A 153 -19.66 -5.61 -3.22
C HIS A 153 -19.21 -4.96 -1.91
N GLN A 154 -18.68 -5.76 -0.99
CA GLN A 154 -18.27 -5.29 0.35
C GLN A 154 -17.24 -4.15 0.34
N GLY A 155 -16.28 -4.15 -0.59
CA GLY A 155 -15.31 -3.04 -0.73
C GLY A 155 -15.99 -1.68 -0.95
N TRP A 156 -16.87 -1.60 -1.96
CA TRP A 156 -17.67 -0.40 -2.23
C TRP A 156 -18.63 -0.05 -1.10
N SER A 157 -19.20 -1.04 -0.42
CA SER A 157 -20.03 -0.81 0.78
C SER A 157 -19.23 -0.10 1.89
N ALA A 158 -18.03 -0.60 2.19
CA ALA A 158 -17.14 -0.05 3.20
C ALA A 158 -16.64 1.35 2.82
N GLU A 159 -16.22 1.55 1.56
CA GLU A 159 -15.81 2.87 1.07
C GLU A 159 -16.94 3.89 1.18
N LYS A 160 -18.17 3.50 0.79
CA LYS A 160 -19.35 4.37 0.88
C LYS A 160 -19.71 4.69 2.34
N ALA A 161 -19.57 3.74 3.24
CA ALA A 161 -19.78 3.96 4.67
C ALA A 161 -18.74 4.94 5.24
N ALA A 162 -17.46 4.80 4.87
CA ALA A 162 -16.40 5.74 5.24
C ALA A 162 -16.64 7.14 4.68
N TYR A 163 -17.06 7.24 3.42
CA TYR A 163 -17.44 8.50 2.79
C TYR A 163 -18.60 9.18 3.51
N ALA A 164 -19.64 8.42 3.90
CA ALA A 164 -20.79 8.94 4.64
C ALA A 164 -20.40 9.49 6.03
N ARG A 165 -19.32 8.97 6.64
CA ARG A 165 -18.74 9.50 7.89
C ARG A 165 -17.86 10.73 7.68
N GLY A 166 -17.67 11.19 6.44
CA GLY A 166 -16.84 12.36 6.12
C GLY A 166 -15.33 12.09 6.23
N GLU A 167 -14.91 10.83 6.19
CA GLU A 167 -13.49 10.47 6.33
C GLU A 167 -12.66 10.91 5.11
N ARG A 168 -11.35 11.11 5.32
CA ARG A 168 -10.41 11.46 4.24
C ARG A 168 -10.32 10.33 3.21
N LYS A 169 -9.98 10.68 1.96
CA LYS A 169 -9.90 9.70 0.86
C LYS A 169 -8.97 8.51 1.16
N GLY A 170 -7.87 8.73 1.88
CA GLY A 170 -6.97 7.66 2.31
C GLY A 170 -7.65 6.61 3.21
N LEU A 171 -8.46 7.04 4.18
CA LEU A 171 -9.20 6.15 5.07
C LEU A 171 -10.33 5.41 4.33
N GLN A 172 -10.95 6.06 3.35
CA GLN A 172 -11.94 5.39 2.47
C GLN A 172 -11.29 4.25 1.67
N THR A 173 -10.11 4.48 1.08
CA THR A 173 -9.34 3.46 0.36
C THR A 173 -8.84 2.35 1.29
N GLN A 174 -8.49 2.69 2.53
CA GLN A 174 -8.15 1.70 3.55
C GLN A 174 -9.35 0.82 3.90
N ALA A 175 -10.52 1.41 4.15
CA ALA A 175 -11.75 0.67 4.43
C ALA A 175 -12.14 -0.28 3.27
N TYR A 176 -11.97 0.16 2.02
CA TYR A 176 -12.14 -0.70 0.85
C TYR A 176 -11.17 -1.89 0.88
N SER A 177 -9.88 -1.62 1.09
CA SER A 177 -8.81 -2.63 1.07
C SER A 177 -8.98 -3.65 2.20
N ASP A 178 -9.36 -3.21 3.39
CA ASP A 178 -9.60 -4.05 4.55
C ASP A 178 -10.81 -4.96 4.31
N ALA A 179 -11.92 -4.41 3.83
CA ALA A 179 -13.12 -5.20 3.49
C ALA A 179 -12.85 -6.24 2.39
N MET A 180 -12.05 -5.89 1.38
CA MET A 180 -11.66 -6.84 0.34
C MET A 180 -10.63 -7.87 0.83
N SER A 181 -9.80 -7.54 1.82
CA SER A 181 -8.93 -8.51 2.48
C SER A 181 -9.74 -9.52 3.30
N THR A 182 -10.71 -9.05 4.09
CA THR A 182 -11.64 -9.93 4.83
C THR A 182 -12.41 -10.84 3.89
N TRP A 183 -12.90 -10.33 2.76
CA TRP A 183 -13.56 -11.16 1.75
C TRP A 183 -12.66 -12.28 1.23
N GLN A 184 -11.38 -11.99 0.98
CA GLN A 184 -10.43 -13.02 0.57
C GLN A 184 -10.16 -14.04 1.68
N ASP A 185 -10.17 -13.63 2.96
CA ASP A 185 -10.02 -14.52 4.11
C ASP A 185 -11.23 -15.47 4.25
N GLU A 186 -12.44 -14.98 3.97
CA GLU A 186 -13.65 -15.81 3.88
C GLU A 186 -13.53 -16.88 2.78
N ILE A 187 -13.10 -16.49 1.58
CA ILE A 187 -12.85 -17.45 0.49
C ILE A 187 -11.76 -18.46 0.87
N HIS A 188 -10.77 -18.04 1.64
CA HIS A 188 -9.71 -18.93 2.12
C HIS A 188 -10.16 -19.93 3.14
N THR A 189 -11.12 -19.60 3.99
CA THR A 189 -11.71 -20.57 4.91
C THR A 189 -12.30 -21.76 4.15
N ILE A 190 -12.82 -21.54 2.94
CA ILE A 190 -13.36 -22.59 2.07
C ILE A 190 -12.26 -23.28 1.28
N SER A 191 -11.22 -22.54 0.89
CA SER A 191 -10.13 -23.02 0.02
C SER A 191 -9.06 -23.80 0.79
N ALA A 192 -8.90 -23.52 2.09
CA ALA A 192 -7.91 -24.15 2.96
C ALA A 192 -8.08 -25.67 3.10
N PRO A 193 -9.31 -26.23 3.26
CA PRO A 193 -9.53 -27.68 3.21
C PRO A 193 -9.10 -28.35 1.91
N PHE A 194 -9.03 -27.60 0.81
CA PHE A 194 -8.53 -28.10 -0.49
C PHE A 194 -7.01 -27.89 -0.65
N GLY A 195 -6.34 -27.41 0.40
CA GLY A 195 -4.91 -27.19 0.47
C GLY A 195 -4.47 -25.87 -0.17
N LEU A 196 -5.38 -25.00 -0.59
CA LEU A 196 -5.02 -23.73 -1.24
C LEU A 196 -4.60 -22.69 -0.20
N LEU A 197 -3.46 -22.06 -0.42
CA LEU A 197 -2.92 -21.02 0.46
C LEU A 197 -3.59 -19.66 0.23
N ARG A 198 -3.74 -18.85 1.29
CA ARG A 198 -4.31 -17.50 1.24
C ARG A 198 -3.48 -16.50 0.42
N THR A 199 -2.16 -16.57 0.56
CA THR A 199 -1.21 -15.64 -0.05
C THR A 199 -0.17 -16.37 -0.87
N GLY A 200 0.05 -15.89 -2.09
CA GLY A 200 1.15 -16.36 -2.93
C GLY A 200 2.54 -15.87 -2.45
N PRO A 201 3.62 -16.46 -2.97
CA PRO A 201 4.99 -16.27 -2.48
C PRO A 201 5.48 -14.82 -2.63
N ARG A 202 5.10 -14.16 -3.73
CA ARG A 202 5.47 -12.78 -4.04
C ARG A 202 4.91 -11.77 -3.04
N ARG A 203 3.70 -12.00 -2.52
CA ARG A 203 3.06 -11.10 -1.55
C ARG A 203 3.67 -11.24 -0.16
N ALA A 204 4.06 -12.45 0.23
CA ALA A 204 4.68 -12.72 1.52
C ALA A 204 6.21 -12.50 1.53
N ARG A 205 6.81 -12.14 0.38
CA ARG A 205 8.28 -12.05 0.18
C ARG A 205 9.03 -13.29 0.71
N LEU A 206 8.42 -14.47 0.60
CA LEU A 206 8.97 -15.70 1.17
C LEU A 206 10.07 -16.27 0.28
N PRO A 207 11.19 -16.74 0.85
CA PRO A 207 12.13 -17.60 0.15
C PRO A 207 11.41 -18.83 -0.42
N ASN A 208 11.82 -19.28 -1.62
CA ASN A 208 11.19 -20.42 -2.29
C ASN A 208 11.11 -21.70 -1.44
N ALA A 209 12.08 -21.93 -0.54
CA ALA A 209 12.10 -23.09 0.35
C ALA A 209 10.96 -23.05 1.39
N GLU A 210 10.76 -21.91 2.06
CA GLU A 210 9.70 -21.71 3.04
C GLU A 210 8.32 -21.75 2.41
N TYR A 211 8.18 -21.20 1.20
CA TYR A 211 6.93 -21.31 0.43
C TYR A 211 6.60 -22.76 0.07
N LYS A 212 7.60 -23.54 -0.36
CA LYS A 212 7.44 -24.99 -0.61
C LYS A 212 7.05 -25.74 0.68
N ALA A 213 7.58 -25.36 1.83
CA ALA A 213 7.22 -25.94 3.12
C ALA A 213 5.77 -25.63 3.51
N LYS A 214 5.33 -24.37 3.39
CA LYS A 214 3.92 -23.97 3.63
C LYS A 214 2.96 -24.66 2.67
N LYS A 215 3.36 -24.80 1.39
CA LYS A 215 2.63 -25.57 0.37
C LYS A 215 2.45 -27.03 0.81
N ARG A 216 3.53 -27.71 1.21
CA ARG A 216 3.46 -29.09 1.72
C ARG A 216 2.55 -29.21 2.96
N ALA A 217 2.67 -28.30 3.92
CA ALA A 217 1.83 -28.30 5.12
C ALA A 217 0.33 -28.18 4.77
N ALA A 218 -0.04 -27.27 3.86
CA ALA A 218 -1.43 -27.12 3.43
C ALA A 218 -1.97 -28.36 2.67
N SER A 219 -1.12 -29.04 1.88
CA SER A 219 -1.50 -30.32 1.25
C SER A 219 -1.79 -31.41 2.29
N LEU A 220 -0.97 -31.50 3.34
CA LEU A 220 -1.13 -32.48 4.42
C LEU A 220 -2.40 -32.22 5.24
N ILE A 221 -2.70 -30.95 5.57
CA ILE A 221 -3.93 -30.59 6.27
C ILE A 221 -5.17 -30.97 5.46
N ALA A 222 -5.17 -30.70 4.15
CA ALA A 222 -6.27 -31.10 3.26
C ALA A 222 -6.47 -32.62 3.23
N GLU A 223 -5.38 -33.39 3.24
CA GLU A 223 -5.42 -34.85 3.30
C GLU A 223 -5.95 -35.37 4.65
N GLN A 224 -5.65 -34.68 5.76
CA GLN A 224 -6.12 -35.04 7.09
C GLN A 224 -7.60 -34.72 7.35
N VAL A 225 -8.15 -33.66 6.73
CA VAL A 225 -9.55 -33.22 6.91
C VAL A 225 -10.55 -34.08 6.12
N THR A 226 -10.09 -34.79 5.09
CA THR A 226 -10.95 -35.66 4.29
C THR A 226 -11.10 -37.02 5.00
N ALA A 227 -12.29 -37.36 5.50
CA ALA A 227 -12.53 -38.69 6.07
C ALA A 227 -12.15 -39.77 5.04
N PRO A 228 -11.29 -40.76 5.38
CA PRO A 228 -10.84 -41.74 4.41
C PRO A 228 -12.05 -42.55 3.89
N PRO A 229 -12.12 -42.82 2.58
CA PRO A 229 -13.21 -43.60 2.02
C PRO A 229 -13.22 -45.00 2.65
N VAL A 230 -14.41 -45.44 3.08
CA VAL A 230 -14.63 -46.76 3.66
C VAL A 230 -14.22 -47.83 2.64
N GLN A 231 -13.23 -48.66 2.98
CA GLN A 231 -12.73 -49.66 2.04
C GLN A 231 -13.72 -50.82 1.93
N ARG A 232 -13.96 -51.29 0.70
CA ARG A 232 -14.82 -52.44 0.45
C ARG A 232 -14.20 -53.73 1.00
N PRO A 233 -15.01 -54.71 1.45
CA PRO A 233 -14.48 -55.99 1.91
C PRO A 233 -13.67 -56.66 0.81
N LYS A 234 -12.45 -57.09 1.14
CA LYS A 234 -11.60 -57.84 0.20
C LYS A 234 -12.32 -59.14 -0.19
N MET A 235 -12.24 -59.50 -1.46
CA MET A 235 -12.89 -60.72 -1.98
C MET A 235 -12.18 -62.00 -1.50
N ALA A 236 -10.86 -61.97 -1.29
CA ALA A 236 -10.08 -63.18 -0.94
C ALA A 236 -10.50 -63.87 0.39
N PRO A 237 -10.83 -63.14 1.48
CA PRO A 237 -11.40 -63.77 2.68
C PRO A 237 -12.82 -64.32 2.46
N VAL A 238 -13.60 -63.67 1.61
CA VAL A 238 -14.95 -64.15 1.23
C VAL A 238 -14.85 -65.43 0.41
N THR A 239 -13.90 -65.52 -0.53
CA THR A 239 -13.65 -66.75 -1.29
C THR A 239 -13.14 -67.87 -0.40
N ALA A 240 -12.30 -67.59 0.60
CA ALA A 240 -11.87 -68.59 1.58
C ALA A 240 -13.04 -69.12 2.45
N ILE A 241 -14.00 -68.26 2.82
CA ILE A 241 -15.23 -68.67 3.52
C ILE A 241 -16.08 -69.60 2.64
N VAL A 242 -16.15 -69.32 1.33
CA VAL A 242 -16.86 -70.15 0.35
C VAL A 242 -16.15 -71.50 0.15
N GLU A 243 -14.82 -71.51 0.00
CA GLU A 243 -14.00 -72.70 -0.24
C GLU A 243 -13.91 -73.63 0.98
N ALA A 244 -14.04 -73.09 2.20
CA ALA A 244 -14.07 -73.89 3.42
C ALA A 244 -15.32 -74.76 3.54
N VAL A 245 -16.40 -74.45 2.82
CA VAL A 245 -17.64 -75.23 2.82
C VAL A 245 -17.56 -76.32 1.75
N LYS A 246 -17.50 -77.58 2.20
CA LYS A 246 -17.48 -78.74 1.30
C LYS A 246 -18.87 -78.99 0.72
N ALA A 247 -18.97 -79.03 -0.60
CA ALA A 247 -20.21 -79.36 -1.29
C ALA A 247 -20.61 -80.82 -1.01
N GLU A 248 -21.85 -81.01 -0.55
CA GLU A 248 -22.40 -82.34 -0.22
C GLU A 248 -22.93 -83.09 -1.44
N HIS A 249 -23.28 -82.36 -2.51
CA HIS A 249 -23.87 -82.92 -3.72
C HIS A 249 -23.07 -82.47 -4.95
N LYS A 250 -23.12 -83.25 -6.04
CA LYS A 250 -22.55 -82.89 -7.34
C LYS A 250 -23.60 -83.12 -8.43
N THR A 251 -23.57 -82.29 -9.47
CA THR A 251 -24.44 -82.50 -10.64
C THR A 251 -24.08 -83.82 -11.37
N THR A 252 -25.09 -84.58 -11.83
CA THR A 252 -24.91 -85.82 -12.62
C THR A 252 -25.46 -85.71 -14.04
N MET A 253 -24.89 -86.52 -14.95
CA MET A 253 -25.12 -86.75 -16.40
C MET A 253 -25.29 -85.54 -17.35
N ILE A 254 -25.85 -84.40 -16.95
CA ILE A 254 -26.02 -83.21 -17.81
C ILE A 254 -25.16 -82.02 -17.31
N GLY A 255 -24.96 -81.90 -15.99
CA GLY A 255 -24.00 -80.95 -15.41
C GLY A 255 -22.63 -81.60 -15.24
N LYS A 256 -21.55 -80.89 -15.58
CA LYS A 256 -20.16 -81.39 -15.63
C LYS A 256 -19.54 -81.67 -14.25
N GLY A 257 -20.32 -82.18 -13.28
CA GLY A 257 -19.83 -82.51 -11.94
C GLY A 257 -19.71 -81.31 -10.99
N ASP A 258 -20.34 -80.18 -11.33
CA ASP A 258 -20.29 -78.97 -10.52
C ASP A 258 -20.85 -79.20 -9.10
N PRO A 259 -20.19 -78.64 -8.07
CA PRO A 259 -20.62 -78.76 -6.68
C PRO A 259 -21.98 -78.08 -6.44
N LEU A 260 -22.90 -78.80 -5.81
CA LEU A 260 -24.21 -78.32 -5.37
C LEU A 260 -24.21 -78.13 -3.85
N TYR A 261 -24.54 -76.92 -3.44
CA TYR A 261 -24.64 -76.53 -2.04
C TYR A 261 -26.09 -76.59 -1.57
N THR A 262 -26.30 -77.06 -0.34
CA THR A 262 -27.63 -77.03 0.26
C THR A 262 -27.99 -75.59 0.67
N LYS A 263 -29.30 -75.31 0.81
CA LYS A 263 -29.77 -73.99 1.29
C LYS A 263 -29.17 -73.61 2.65
N ALA A 264 -28.94 -74.59 3.52
CA ALA A 264 -28.30 -74.40 4.83
C ALA A 264 -26.83 -73.96 4.67
N GLN A 265 -26.07 -74.62 3.80
CA GLN A 265 -24.69 -74.28 3.49
C GLN A 265 -24.56 -72.87 2.91
N LEU A 266 -25.41 -72.52 1.94
CA LEU A 266 -25.42 -71.17 1.36
C LEU A 266 -25.78 -70.10 2.40
N THR A 267 -26.73 -70.39 3.28
CA THR A 267 -27.11 -69.47 4.37
C THR A 267 -25.98 -69.28 5.39
N GLN A 268 -25.21 -70.34 5.67
CA GLN A 268 -24.05 -70.29 6.56
C GLN A 268 -22.93 -69.42 5.98
N VAL A 269 -22.56 -69.66 4.71
CA VAL A 269 -21.56 -68.85 3.98
C VAL A 269 -21.98 -67.38 3.93
N ALA A 270 -23.25 -67.11 3.64
CA ALA A 270 -23.78 -65.75 3.60
C ALA A 270 -23.69 -65.05 4.97
N LYS A 271 -24.03 -65.75 6.06
CA LYS A 271 -23.90 -65.23 7.43
C LYS A 271 -22.45 -64.93 7.80
N GLN A 272 -21.53 -65.84 7.50
CA GLN A 272 -20.10 -65.65 7.79
C GLN A 272 -19.48 -64.51 6.97
N SER A 273 -19.86 -64.41 5.69
CA SER A 273 -19.40 -63.32 4.81
C SER A 273 -19.94 -61.97 5.27
N ALA A 274 -21.21 -61.91 5.69
CA ALA A 274 -21.81 -60.71 6.27
C ALA A 274 -21.10 -60.31 7.57
N LEU A 275 -20.86 -61.26 8.48
CA LEU A 275 -20.17 -61.03 9.75
C LEU A 275 -18.75 -60.48 9.54
N TYR A 276 -18.01 -61.03 8.57
CA TYR A 276 -16.71 -60.53 8.17
C TYR A 276 -16.78 -59.06 7.69
N GLY A 277 -17.75 -58.74 6.83
CA GLY A 277 -17.97 -57.36 6.37
C GLY A 277 -18.27 -56.39 7.52
N PHE A 278 -19.12 -56.79 8.47
CA PHE A 278 -19.44 -55.99 9.65
C PHE A 278 -18.23 -55.77 10.55
N ASN A 279 -17.45 -56.81 10.85
CA ASN A 279 -16.27 -56.71 11.72
C ASN A 279 -15.18 -55.83 11.09
N MET A 280 -14.97 -55.94 9.78
CA MET A 280 -14.01 -55.10 9.07
C MET A 280 -14.43 -53.61 9.10
N LEU A 281 -15.71 -53.32 8.91
CA LEU A 281 -16.24 -51.95 9.01
C LEU A 281 -16.11 -51.39 10.42
N ALA A 282 -16.38 -52.22 11.45
CA ALA A 282 -16.19 -51.83 12.84
C ALA A 282 -14.73 -51.52 13.16
N GLN A 283 -13.80 -52.34 12.67
CA GLN A 283 -12.36 -52.12 12.84
C GLN A 283 -11.89 -50.83 12.16
N GLN A 284 -12.32 -50.57 10.93
CA GLN A 284 -11.98 -49.32 10.22
C GLN A 284 -12.48 -48.07 10.96
N ARG A 285 -13.67 -48.16 11.58
CA ARG A 285 -14.19 -47.06 12.42
C ARG A 285 -13.36 -46.88 13.69
N LEU A 286 -12.94 -47.99 14.31
CA LEU A 286 -12.09 -47.95 15.50
C LEU A 286 -10.71 -47.34 15.18
N ASP A 287 -10.07 -47.79 14.11
CA ASP A 287 -8.77 -47.26 13.66
C ASP A 287 -8.87 -45.76 13.34
N TYR A 288 -9.96 -45.33 12.71
CA TYR A 288 -10.22 -43.90 12.47
C TYR A 288 -10.38 -43.12 13.78
N LEU A 289 -11.17 -43.65 14.72
CA LEU A 289 -11.34 -43.05 16.05
C LEU A 289 -9.99 -42.93 16.77
N THR A 290 -9.18 -43.99 16.78
CA THR A 290 -7.84 -43.99 17.38
C THR A 290 -6.94 -42.91 16.76
N ILE A 291 -6.89 -42.83 15.42
CA ILE A 291 -6.12 -41.79 14.71
C ILE A 291 -6.63 -40.39 15.08
N THR A 292 -7.95 -40.19 15.19
CA THR A 292 -8.51 -38.88 15.58
C THR A 292 -8.22 -38.53 17.04
N THR A 293 -8.23 -39.51 17.95
CA THR A 293 -7.93 -39.28 19.37
C THR A 293 -6.44 -39.06 19.63
N GLU A 294 -5.55 -39.77 18.92
CA GLU A 294 -4.12 -39.55 19.01
C GLU A 294 -3.74 -38.17 18.45
N ARG A 295 -4.36 -37.76 17.34
CA ARG A 295 -4.20 -36.40 16.80
C ARG A 295 -4.79 -35.31 17.70
N ALA A 296 -5.80 -35.61 18.51
CA ALA A 296 -6.33 -34.62 19.46
C ALA A 296 -5.26 -34.16 20.46
N ALA A 297 -4.43 -35.08 20.97
CA ALA A 297 -3.32 -34.71 21.85
C ALA A 297 -2.24 -33.89 21.12
N GLU A 298 -1.99 -34.16 19.83
CA GLU A 298 -1.09 -33.34 19.02
C GLU A 298 -1.66 -31.94 18.76
N ILE A 299 -2.97 -31.82 18.57
CA ILE A 299 -3.68 -30.54 18.42
C ILE A 299 -3.59 -29.75 19.72
N ASP A 300 -3.88 -30.36 20.87
CA ASP A 300 -3.76 -29.72 22.19
C ASP A 300 -2.33 -29.22 22.45
N ALA A 301 -1.33 -30.02 22.10
CA ALA A 301 0.08 -29.63 22.20
C ALA A 301 0.44 -28.48 21.23
N ALA A 302 -0.14 -28.46 20.03
CA ALA A 302 0.05 -27.38 19.06
C ALA A 302 -0.63 -26.08 19.52
N GLU A 303 -1.82 -26.17 20.12
CA GLU A 303 -2.54 -25.03 20.71
C GLU A 303 -1.76 -24.43 21.88
N ALA A 304 -1.18 -25.27 22.76
CA ALA A 304 -0.31 -24.81 23.84
C ALA A 304 0.93 -24.07 23.32
N ARG A 305 1.57 -24.57 22.27
CA ARG A 305 2.71 -23.89 21.61
C ARG A 305 2.31 -22.58 20.94
N LEU A 306 1.14 -22.54 20.29
CA LEU A 306 0.60 -21.31 19.68
C LEU A 306 0.33 -20.24 20.73
N LYS A 307 -0.20 -20.63 21.89
CA LYS A 307 -0.39 -19.72 23.03
C LYS A 307 0.94 -19.15 23.51
N GLU A 308 1.95 -19.98 23.72
CA GLU A 308 3.27 -19.53 24.17
C GLU A 308 3.92 -18.56 23.16
N LEU A 309 3.81 -18.83 21.86
CA LEU A 309 4.31 -17.94 20.82
C LEU A 309 3.57 -16.60 20.80
N ARG A 310 2.26 -16.61 21.02
CA ARG A 310 1.45 -15.40 21.11
C ARG A 310 1.86 -14.55 22.30
N ASP A 311 2.03 -15.17 23.47
CA ASP A 311 2.46 -14.47 24.69
C ASP A 311 3.85 -13.83 24.48
N ARG A 312 4.79 -14.55 23.84
CA ARG A 312 6.10 -13.99 23.46
C ARG A 312 5.99 -12.82 22.48
N ALA A 313 5.13 -12.92 21.47
CA ALA A 313 4.91 -11.83 20.51
C ALA A 313 4.30 -10.59 21.17
N GLU A 314 3.38 -10.76 22.12
CA GLU A 314 2.80 -9.67 22.91
C GLU A 314 3.86 -9.00 23.79
N THR A 315 4.77 -9.77 24.41
CA THR A 315 5.90 -9.19 25.16
C THR A 315 6.85 -8.38 24.27
N GLN A 316 7.21 -8.90 23.09
CA GLN A 316 8.05 -8.17 22.14
C GLN A 316 7.37 -6.90 21.61
N ALA A 317 6.06 -6.95 21.35
CA ALA A 317 5.30 -5.78 20.92
C ALA A 317 5.25 -4.71 22.02
N ALA A 318 5.16 -5.09 23.30
CA ALA A 318 5.24 -4.16 24.42
C ALA A 318 6.63 -3.51 24.51
N GLU A 319 7.71 -4.28 24.33
CA GLU A 319 9.08 -3.74 24.29
C GLU A 319 9.28 -2.74 23.15
N ILE A 320 8.74 -3.04 21.96
CA ILE A 320 8.81 -2.14 20.81
C ILE A 320 8.05 -0.83 21.10
N ARG A 321 6.85 -0.88 21.68
CA ARG A 321 6.09 0.34 22.05
C ARG A 321 6.86 1.20 23.03
N VAL A 322 7.46 0.59 24.06
CA VAL A 322 8.32 1.32 25.02
C VAL A 322 9.54 1.94 24.31
N GLY A 323 10.08 1.28 23.29
CA GLY A 323 11.13 1.83 22.44
C GLY A 323 10.65 3.00 21.58
N GLU A 324 9.47 2.90 20.98
CA GLU A 324 8.85 3.95 20.17
C GLU A 324 8.55 5.20 20.99
N ASP A 325 7.98 5.05 22.20
CA ASP A 325 7.71 6.15 23.13
C ASP A 325 9.01 6.89 23.52
N LYS A 326 10.11 6.15 23.75
CA LYS A 326 11.43 6.74 24.01
C LYS A 326 11.96 7.51 22.81
N MET A 327 11.79 6.97 21.59
CA MET A 327 12.21 7.64 20.36
C MET A 327 11.37 8.88 20.05
N GLU A 328 10.09 8.88 20.41
CA GLU A 328 9.23 10.06 20.32
C GLU A 328 9.67 11.15 21.30
N ALA A 329 9.94 10.79 22.57
CA ALA A 329 10.48 11.73 23.56
C ALA A 329 11.82 12.35 23.13
N LEU A 330 12.72 11.56 22.53
CA LEU A 330 13.99 12.07 22.00
C LEU A 330 13.78 13.04 20.83
N ARG A 331 12.84 12.75 19.92
CA ARG A 331 12.51 13.64 18.79
C ARG A 331 11.87 14.95 19.26
N ASP A 332 11.02 14.90 20.28
CA ASP A 332 10.44 16.10 20.90
C ASP A 332 11.52 16.97 21.56
N GLU A 333 12.52 16.36 22.19
CA GLU A 333 13.64 17.10 22.78
C GLU A 333 14.54 17.74 21.71
N GLU A 334 14.86 17.00 20.63
CA GLU A 334 15.58 17.53 19.47
C GLU A 334 14.84 18.72 18.83
N ARG A 335 13.50 18.64 18.75
CA ARG A 335 12.66 19.73 18.24
C ARG A 335 12.74 20.99 19.13
N LYS A 336 12.73 20.84 20.45
CA LYS A 336 12.91 21.97 21.37
C LYS A 336 14.29 22.59 21.23
N GLN A 337 15.34 21.78 21.07
CA GLN A 337 16.69 22.29 20.88
C GLN A 337 16.83 23.05 19.57
N THR A 338 16.22 22.57 18.47
CA THR A 338 16.22 23.28 17.19
C THR A 338 15.41 24.58 17.24
N GLU A 339 14.26 24.60 17.94
CA GLU A 339 13.52 25.84 18.18
C GLU A 339 14.32 26.86 19.01
N LEU A 340 15.06 26.39 20.02
CA LEU A 340 15.94 27.25 20.83
C LEU A 340 17.09 27.82 19.99
N LEU A 341 17.72 26.99 19.16
CA LEU A 341 18.76 27.40 18.20
C LEU A 341 18.23 28.47 17.24
N GLY A 342 17.04 28.27 16.67
CA GLY A 342 16.42 29.26 15.78
C GLY A 342 16.15 30.60 16.48
N ARG A 343 15.74 30.58 17.75
CA ARG A 343 15.58 31.81 18.56
C ARG A 343 16.92 32.51 18.83
N LEU A 344 17.97 31.74 19.13
CA LEU A 344 19.31 32.30 19.34
C LEU A 344 19.86 32.91 18.04
N GLU A 345 19.71 32.23 16.90
CA GLU A 345 20.11 32.78 15.60
C GLU A 345 19.38 34.07 15.27
N GLN A 346 18.08 34.15 15.58
CA GLN A 346 17.30 35.37 15.36
C GLN A 346 17.75 36.52 16.27
N ALA A 347 18.02 36.24 17.55
CA ALA A 347 18.59 37.24 18.47
C ALA A 347 19.98 37.73 18.02
N VAL A 348 20.83 36.85 17.50
CA VAL A 348 22.13 37.23 16.94
C VAL A 348 21.96 38.15 15.73
N LYS A 349 21.04 37.85 14.81
CA LYS A 349 20.73 38.72 13.66
C LYS A 349 20.22 40.09 14.07
N GLU A 350 19.39 40.17 15.11
CA GLU A 350 18.91 41.44 15.64
C GLU A 350 20.07 42.27 16.20
N VAL A 351 20.95 41.66 17.00
CA VAL A 351 22.14 42.34 17.56
C VAL A 351 23.08 42.81 16.46
N ASP A 352 23.31 41.99 15.42
CA ASP A 352 24.14 42.32 14.27
C ASP A 352 23.55 43.53 13.51
N GLY A 353 22.24 43.55 13.29
CA GLY A 353 21.54 44.69 12.70
C GLY A 353 21.66 45.99 13.51
N TYR A 354 21.58 45.92 14.85
CA TYR A 354 21.82 47.08 15.72
C TYR A 354 23.27 47.58 15.63
N LEU A 355 24.22 46.66 15.52
CA LEU A 355 25.64 46.97 15.40
C LEU A 355 25.94 47.66 14.07
N ASP A 356 25.43 47.12 12.97
CA ASP A 356 25.54 47.72 11.64
C ASP A 356 24.93 49.12 11.61
N GLU A 357 23.73 49.30 12.15
CA GLU A 357 23.08 50.61 12.19
C GLU A 357 23.89 51.62 13.02
N THR A 358 24.45 51.17 14.14
CA THR A 358 25.30 52.02 14.99
C THR A 358 26.61 52.40 14.29
N ILE A 359 27.24 51.45 13.61
CA ILE A 359 28.46 51.66 12.84
C ILE A 359 28.18 52.65 11.69
N SER A 360 27.10 52.47 10.93
CA SER A 360 26.72 53.40 9.86
C SER A 360 26.47 54.81 10.37
N ARG A 361 25.77 54.98 11.51
CA ARG A 361 25.56 56.31 12.11
C ARG A 361 26.88 56.96 12.57
N ILE A 362 27.80 56.18 13.11
CA ILE A 362 29.13 56.67 13.51
C ILE A 362 29.93 57.07 12.27
N GLN A 363 29.92 56.26 11.22
CA GLN A 363 30.59 56.54 9.94
C GLN A 363 30.02 57.80 9.27
N GLU A 364 28.70 57.96 9.24
CA GLU A 364 28.05 59.14 8.65
C GLU A 364 28.38 60.42 9.42
N ARG A 365 28.38 60.36 10.76
CA ARG A 365 28.84 61.47 11.61
C ARG A 365 30.32 61.79 11.39
N ALA A 366 31.17 60.77 11.26
CA ALA A 366 32.59 60.94 10.98
C ALA A 366 32.82 61.58 9.60
N LEU A 367 32.10 61.13 8.56
CA LEU A 367 32.16 61.69 7.21
C LEU A 367 31.68 63.15 7.17
N ARG A 368 30.59 63.50 7.85
CA ARG A 368 30.12 64.89 7.94
C ARG A 368 31.10 65.79 8.70
N ALA A 369 31.71 65.28 9.78
CA ALA A 369 32.67 66.04 10.56
C ALA A 369 34.02 66.21 9.85
N LEU A 370 34.50 65.18 9.14
CA LEU A 370 35.79 65.20 8.43
C LEU A 370 35.70 65.80 7.03
N GLY A 371 34.55 65.70 6.35
CA GLY A 371 34.35 66.24 5.01
C GLY A 371 34.67 67.73 4.94
N GLY A 372 34.14 68.52 5.88
CA GLY A 372 34.45 69.95 5.97
C GLY A 372 35.93 70.26 6.24
N VAL A 373 36.64 69.37 6.94
CA VAL A 373 38.10 69.51 7.18
C VAL A 373 38.90 69.21 5.92
N LEU A 374 38.52 68.16 5.19
CA LEU A 374 39.14 67.76 3.93
C LEU A 374 38.90 68.81 2.85
N ASP A 375 37.67 69.33 2.73
CA ASP A 375 37.32 70.37 1.76
C ASP A 375 38.09 71.67 2.06
N ALA A 376 38.20 72.05 3.33
CA ALA A 376 39.02 73.19 3.76
C ALA A 376 40.52 72.97 3.45
N PHE A 377 41.04 71.76 3.65
CA PHE A 377 42.43 71.43 3.35
C PHE A 377 42.71 71.45 1.84
N VAL A 378 41.80 70.90 1.02
CA VAL A 378 41.88 70.92 -0.45
C VAL A 378 41.84 72.35 -0.97
N ALA A 379 40.94 73.20 -0.46
CA ALA A 379 40.85 74.61 -0.84
C ALA A 379 42.13 75.41 -0.51
N ILE A 380 42.76 75.13 0.65
CA ILE A 380 44.04 75.73 1.04
C ILE A 380 45.18 75.29 0.12
N VAL A 381 45.19 74.04 -0.33
CA VAL A 381 46.20 73.49 -1.25
C VAL A 381 46.02 74.03 -2.67
N GLU A 382 44.78 74.21 -3.14
CA GLU A 382 44.46 74.70 -4.49
C GLU A 382 44.68 76.22 -4.66
N ALA A 383 44.48 77.04 -3.62
CA ALA A 383 44.66 78.50 -3.68
C ALA A 383 45.47 79.06 -2.49
N PRO A 384 46.78 78.77 -2.40
CA PRO A 384 47.58 79.01 -1.20
C PRO A 384 47.91 80.49 -0.93
N GLN A 385 47.56 81.42 -1.82
CA GLN A 385 47.83 82.87 -1.65
C GLN A 385 46.60 83.67 -1.22
N ASP A 386 45.42 83.06 -1.21
CA ASP A 386 44.18 83.71 -0.80
C ASP A 386 44.04 83.65 0.73
N GLN A 387 44.01 84.82 1.37
CA GLN A 387 44.03 84.93 2.82
C GLN A 387 42.62 84.82 3.43
N ASP A 388 41.60 85.27 2.71
CA ASP A 388 40.20 85.20 3.14
C ASP A 388 39.71 83.74 3.14
N LEU A 389 40.14 82.95 2.14
CA LEU A 389 39.89 81.50 2.07
C LEU A 389 40.53 80.74 3.23
N LYS A 390 41.73 81.11 3.66
CA LYS A 390 42.42 80.50 4.80
C LYS A 390 41.74 80.84 6.13
N ASP A 391 41.28 82.07 6.30
CA ASP A 391 40.60 82.50 7.52
C ASP A 391 39.21 81.86 7.62
N ALA A 392 38.49 81.71 6.50
CA ALA A 392 37.24 80.95 6.43
C ALA A 392 37.44 79.45 6.74
N ALA A 393 38.47 78.83 6.17
CA ALA A 393 38.82 77.43 6.44
C ALA A 393 39.21 77.19 7.92
N ARG A 394 39.97 78.12 8.52
CA ARG A 394 40.36 78.09 9.92
C ARG A 394 39.16 78.23 10.86
N SER A 395 38.26 79.16 10.56
CA SER A 395 37.01 79.34 11.30
C SER A 395 36.10 78.11 11.20
N GLY A 396 36.02 77.49 10.01
CA GLY A 396 35.30 76.23 9.79
C GLY A 396 35.84 75.08 10.64
N LEU A 397 37.17 74.94 10.73
CA LEU A 397 37.82 73.93 11.59
C LEU A 397 37.61 74.18 13.09
N GLU A 398 37.61 75.44 13.54
CA GLU A 398 37.34 75.81 14.93
C GLU A 398 35.88 75.57 15.35
N SER A 399 34.95 75.52 14.38
CA SER A 399 33.55 75.22 14.62
C SER A 399 33.26 73.74 14.92
N ILE A 400 34.20 72.83 14.59
CA ILE A 400 34.09 71.38 14.82
C ILE A 400 34.41 71.09 16.29
N GLY A 401 33.46 71.41 17.18
CA GLY A 401 33.31 70.91 18.55
C GLY A 401 34.57 70.87 19.44
N LYS A 402 34.63 71.74 20.46
CA LYS A 402 35.76 71.90 21.39
C LYS A 402 36.04 70.74 22.37
N SER A 403 35.46 69.55 22.20
CA SER A 403 35.75 68.42 23.10
C SER A 403 35.54 67.03 22.47
N GLY A 404 36.42 66.08 22.83
CA GLY A 404 36.39 64.68 22.38
C GLY A 404 37.57 64.29 21.48
N ALA A 405 37.60 63.03 21.04
CA ALA A 405 38.67 62.48 20.18
C ALA A 405 38.84 63.26 18.86
N TRP A 406 37.77 63.87 18.37
CA TRP A 406 37.73 64.67 17.15
C TRP A 406 38.46 66.03 17.29
N ALA A 407 38.43 66.65 18.47
CA ALA A 407 39.21 67.86 18.74
C ALA A 407 40.73 67.59 18.71
N LYS A 408 41.17 66.42 19.20
CA LYS A 408 42.59 66.00 19.12
C LYS A 408 43.04 65.69 17.69
N LEU A 409 42.13 65.20 16.85
CA LEU A 409 42.41 64.93 15.43
C LEU A 409 42.51 66.24 14.64
N ALA A 410 41.58 67.17 14.85
CA ALA A 410 41.64 68.53 14.27
C ALA A 410 42.92 69.26 14.69
N ASP A 411 43.30 69.17 15.97
CA ASP A 411 44.54 69.77 16.48
C ASP A 411 45.81 69.13 15.85
N ARG A 412 45.83 67.80 15.63
CA ARG A 412 46.92 67.14 14.87
C ARG A 412 46.96 67.56 13.41
N VAL A 413 45.81 67.71 12.74
CA VAL A 413 45.79 68.16 11.33
C VAL A 413 46.30 69.60 11.20
N VAL A 414 45.88 70.49 12.10
CA VAL A 414 46.32 71.90 12.11
C VAL A 414 47.78 72.05 12.53
N ASN A 415 48.24 71.30 13.55
CA ASN A 415 49.58 71.50 14.10
C ASN A 415 50.66 70.58 13.51
N VAL A 416 50.30 69.50 12.81
CA VAL A 416 51.27 68.56 12.21
C VAL A 416 51.22 68.61 10.68
N LEU A 417 50.04 68.56 10.07
CA LEU A 417 49.91 68.49 8.61
C LEU A 417 50.09 69.85 7.91
N MET A 418 49.59 70.95 8.50
CA MET A 418 49.78 72.29 7.90
C MET A 418 51.26 72.74 7.86
N PRO A 419 52.10 72.50 8.89
CA PRO A 419 53.53 72.76 8.79
C PRO A 419 54.23 71.87 7.77
N SER A 420 53.84 70.59 7.64
CA SER A 420 54.40 69.67 6.63
C SER A 420 53.99 70.04 5.20
N ALA A 421 52.77 70.52 4.98
CA ALA A 421 52.31 71.04 3.70
C ALA A 421 53.04 72.34 3.32
N ARG A 422 53.28 73.23 4.28
CA ARG A 422 54.13 74.42 4.11
C ARG A 422 55.59 74.05 3.82
N ALA A 423 56.12 73.03 4.48
CA ALA A 423 57.48 72.53 4.23
C ALA A 423 57.61 71.86 2.85
N ALA A 424 56.58 71.16 2.38
CA ALA A 424 56.52 70.58 1.04
C ALA A 424 56.38 71.65 -0.07
N GLN A 425 55.74 72.80 0.22
CA GLN A 425 55.65 73.95 -0.69
C GLN A 425 56.91 74.82 -0.72
N ALA A 426 57.71 74.85 0.34
CA ALA A 426 58.97 75.60 0.38
C ALA A 426 60.10 74.92 -0.43
N VAL A 427 59.89 73.68 -0.87
CA VAL A 427 60.77 72.96 -1.79
C VAL A 427 60.10 72.99 -3.17
N ASP A 428 60.49 73.95 -4.00
CA ASP A 428 60.05 74.03 -5.40
C ASP A 428 60.19 72.66 -6.10
N GLY A 429 59.08 72.10 -6.59
CA GLY A 429 59.10 71.02 -7.58
C GLY A 429 58.67 69.60 -7.17
N ILE A 430 57.73 69.41 -6.26
CA ILE A 430 57.18 68.06 -5.99
C ILE A 430 55.94 67.81 -6.87
N ASP A 431 56.12 67.03 -7.95
CA ASP A 431 55.02 66.41 -8.70
C ASP A 431 54.50 65.20 -7.91
N TRP A 432 53.26 65.29 -7.43
CA TRP A 432 52.66 64.23 -6.61
C TRP A 432 52.43 62.96 -7.44
N PRO A 433 52.70 61.75 -6.89
CA PRO A 433 52.47 60.49 -7.61
C PRO A 433 51.02 60.39 -8.10
N GLU A 434 50.82 59.92 -9.34
CA GLU A 434 49.50 59.74 -9.97
C GLU A 434 48.53 58.97 -9.06
N GLU A 435 49.04 57.99 -8.30
CA GLU A 435 48.25 57.19 -7.36
C GLU A 435 47.61 58.03 -6.25
N VAL A 436 48.30 59.08 -5.77
CA VAL A 436 47.76 60.00 -4.75
C VAL A 436 46.69 60.91 -5.36
N LYS A 437 46.92 61.37 -6.59
CA LYS A 437 45.94 62.17 -7.35
C LYS A 437 44.70 61.35 -7.73
N GLU A 438 44.86 60.07 -8.06
CA GLU A 438 43.79 59.14 -8.42
C GLU A 438 42.99 58.69 -7.19
N THR A 439 43.66 58.46 -6.06
CA THR A 439 42.99 58.13 -4.78
C THR A 439 42.15 59.32 -4.28
N GLY A 440 42.66 60.54 -4.43
CA GLY A 440 41.90 61.77 -4.16
C GLY A 440 40.70 61.97 -5.09
N ARG A 441 40.77 61.49 -6.35
CA ARG A 441 39.63 61.48 -7.29
C ARG A 441 38.59 60.42 -6.91
N LYS A 442 39.01 59.20 -6.63
CA LYS A 442 38.14 58.07 -6.22
C LYS A 442 37.40 58.32 -4.90
N LEU A 443 38.03 59.02 -3.94
CA LEU A 443 37.37 59.43 -2.70
C LEU A 443 36.26 60.47 -2.96
N ARG A 444 36.49 61.38 -3.91
CA ARG A 444 35.55 62.42 -4.35
C ARG A 444 34.30 61.82 -5.02
N ASP A 445 34.49 60.80 -5.85
CA ASP A 445 33.38 60.13 -6.55
C ASP A 445 32.53 59.23 -5.61
N ARG A 446 33.15 58.58 -4.60
CA ARG A 446 32.42 57.77 -3.60
C ARG A 446 31.53 58.59 -2.66
N THR A 447 31.87 59.85 -2.42
CA THR A 447 31.02 60.78 -1.66
C THR A 447 29.76 61.19 -2.42
N VAL A 448 29.75 61.10 -3.77
CA VAL A 448 28.57 61.41 -4.58
C VAL A 448 27.61 60.20 -4.65
N ASP A 449 28.16 58.98 -4.79
CA ASP A 449 27.37 57.75 -4.97
C ASP A 449 26.71 57.19 -3.68
N SER A 450 27.13 57.64 -2.49
CA SER A 450 26.49 57.24 -1.23
C SER A 450 25.22 58.05 -0.90
N SER A 451 24.91 59.08 -1.69
CA SER A 451 23.70 59.91 -1.52
C SER A 451 22.52 59.49 -2.42
N SER A 452 22.72 58.57 -3.36
CA SER A 452 21.74 58.16 -4.37
C SER A 452 21.10 56.78 -4.12
N GLY A 453 21.46 56.07 -3.04
CA GLY A 453 21.03 54.69 -2.78
C GLY A 453 20.01 54.45 -1.66
N LEU A 454 19.47 55.50 -1.02
CA LEU A 454 18.45 55.36 0.04
C LEU A 454 17.18 56.13 -0.33
N SER A 455 16.49 55.67 -1.36
CA SER A 455 15.04 55.86 -1.46
C SER A 455 14.38 54.55 -1.93
N MET A 456 13.41 54.13 -1.11
CA MET A 456 12.54 52.94 -1.17
C MET A 456 13.12 51.59 -0.81
#